data_AF-A0A218ZM95-F1
#
_entry.id   AF-A0A218ZM95-F1
#
_cell.length_a   1.000
_cell.length_b   1.000
_cell.length_c   1.000
_cell.angle_alpha   90.00
_cell.angle_beta   90.00
_cell.angle_gamma   90.00
#
_symmetry.space_group_name_H-M   'P 1'
#
loop_
_entity.id
_entity.type
_entity.pdbx_description
1 polymer ?
#
loop_
_entity_poly.entity_id
_entity_poly.type
_entity_poly.pdbx_seq_one_letter_code
_entity_poly.pdbx_strand_id
1 'polypeptide(L)'
;MNKGIENITGFLERGGVYYVIKDGSEILEESSFKEIQDLRIYDPVRGVYNHRVTGENVFPFNYGPSTGGMVETVDFKIYTYGERILSLDVITDFKKRVMKFSGSAFEEALLMIERFNGFHSFSYSTLLSREIERKLSLHVNGEIIRTRLVLLEIERIISHIFKTARLCEAASQNVASYWLLALRERMMRVVATETGHRYMFGVNRIGGLGRKINYIRIVEVAREVVAEYRRVIDGLTVSRIFIDRIENTCRIEEKFQRGPVLRAAGVPYDYRSFDPYYGDLKFKPVTETGGDSLSRFLVFSGEVFASLQLIEDAVSMKFGEYLGEPYDRIGAGGIETPSGDARIVIDIENEKIGKLYIRTPSMLNMEAFASGIRGNVKTDIPFAFESFGIWISEMGDVK
;
A
#
# COMPACT_ATOMS: atom_id res chain seq x y z
N MET A 1 16.32 -9.68 33.78
CA MET A 1 15.06 -9.15 34.34
C MET A 1 14.70 -7.92 33.53
N ASN A 2 13.82 -8.12 32.54
CA ASN A 2 13.36 -7.10 31.61
C ASN A 2 12.41 -6.15 32.33
N LYS A 3 12.85 -4.92 32.57
CA LYS A 3 11.99 -3.80 32.94
C LYS A 3 12.02 -2.79 31.79
N GLY A 4 10.85 -2.49 31.25
CA GLY A 4 10.56 -1.29 30.45
C GLY A 4 11.23 -1.24 29.08
N ILE A 5 10.61 -1.84 28.07
CA ILE A 5 10.74 -1.34 26.70
C ILE A 5 9.33 -0.90 26.32
N GLU A 6 9.12 0.42 26.44
CA GLU A 6 7.91 1.17 26.09
C GLU A 6 7.61 1.01 24.59
N ASN A 7 6.32 0.99 24.21
CA ASN A 7 5.91 0.57 22.87
C ASN A 7 6.32 1.62 21.82
N ILE A 8 7.15 1.22 20.88
CA ILE A 8 7.47 2.03 19.71
C ILE A 8 6.38 1.84 18.67
N THR A 9 5.67 2.92 18.31
CA THR A 9 4.49 2.93 17.43
C THR A 9 4.77 3.47 16.02
N GLY A 10 6.00 3.85 15.69
CA GLY A 10 6.34 4.29 14.33
C GLY A 10 7.72 4.93 14.18
N PHE A 11 8.03 5.32 12.95
CA PHE A 11 9.25 6.05 12.60
C PHE A 11 8.92 7.28 11.76
N LEU A 12 9.72 8.32 11.96
CA LEU A 12 9.78 9.49 11.10
C LEU A 12 11.25 9.70 10.72
N GLU A 13 11.55 9.94 9.44
CA GLU A 13 12.87 10.40 9.01
C GLU A 13 12.72 11.88 8.63
N ARG A 14 13.61 12.72 9.17
CA ARG A 14 13.63 14.16 8.88
C ARG A 14 15.07 14.66 8.85
N GLY A 15 15.60 14.87 7.65
CA GLY A 15 16.92 15.46 7.44
C GLY A 15 18.08 14.54 7.85
N GLY A 16 17.95 13.23 7.60
CA GLY A 16 18.97 12.23 7.92
C GLY A 16 18.92 11.68 9.36
N VAL A 17 17.95 12.13 10.17
CA VAL A 17 17.74 11.68 11.55
C VAL A 17 16.46 10.84 11.64
N TYR A 18 16.57 9.67 12.25
CA TYR A 18 15.43 8.77 12.52
C TYR A 18 14.85 9.07 13.89
N TYR A 19 13.55 9.34 13.93
CA TYR A 19 12.78 9.55 15.14
C TYR A 19 11.92 8.32 15.40
N VAL A 20 11.92 7.88 16.65
CA VAL A 20 11.14 6.76 17.14
C VAL A 20 9.88 7.33 17.80
N ILE A 21 8.69 6.93 17.35
CA ILE A 21 7.42 7.36 17.94
C ILE A 21 7.09 6.38 19.06
N LYS A 22 6.84 6.85 20.30
CA LYS A 22 6.50 6.01 21.46
C LYS A 22 5.05 6.21 21.91
N ASP A 23 4.34 5.12 22.19
CA ASP A 23 3.01 5.05 22.80
C ASP A 23 1.98 6.04 22.19
N GLY A 24 2.03 6.25 20.86
CA GLY A 24 1.11 7.15 20.16
C GLY A 24 1.24 8.63 20.52
N SER A 25 2.22 8.99 21.36
CA SER A 25 2.54 10.37 21.74
C SER A 25 3.71 10.89 20.90
N GLU A 26 3.64 12.16 20.49
CA GLU A 26 4.66 12.87 19.67
C GLU A 26 5.98 13.12 20.43
N ILE A 27 6.47 12.14 21.20
CA ILE A 27 7.78 12.24 21.83
C ILE A 27 8.82 11.90 20.77
N LEU A 28 9.35 12.95 20.14
CA LEU A 28 10.50 12.91 19.23
C LEU A 28 11.77 12.72 20.06
N GLU A 29 12.07 11.50 20.49
CA GLU A 29 13.38 11.21 21.10
C GLU A 29 14.43 10.96 20.01
N GLU A 30 15.48 11.77 20.03
CA GLU A 30 16.67 11.63 19.20
C GLU A 30 17.43 10.39 19.65
N SER A 31 17.16 9.23 19.05
CA SER A 31 17.85 7.99 19.39
C SER A 31 18.90 7.69 18.33
N SER A 32 20.16 7.55 18.77
CA SER A 32 21.24 7.19 17.86
C SER A 32 21.08 5.75 17.38
N PHE A 33 21.32 5.51 16.10
CA PHE A 33 21.16 4.21 15.42
C PHE A 33 21.92 3.05 16.10
N LYS A 34 22.92 3.36 16.96
CA LYS A 34 23.69 2.38 17.75
C LYS A 34 22.88 1.70 18.88
N GLU A 35 21.77 2.27 19.31
CA GLU A 35 20.90 1.67 20.36
C GLU A 35 19.91 0.65 19.79
N ILE A 36 19.75 0.59 18.46
CA ILE A 36 18.88 -0.37 17.76
C ILE A 36 19.62 -1.72 17.59
N GLN A 37 20.13 -2.28 18.69
CA GLN A 37 20.85 -3.57 18.66
C GLN A 37 19.93 -4.78 18.51
N ASP A 38 18.61 -4.60 18.65
CA ASP A 38 17.68 -5.71 18.53
C ASP A 38 16.39 -5.39 17.77
N LEU A 39 16.49 -5.45 16.44
CA LEU A 39 15.34 -5.42 15.53
C LEU A 39 14.36 -6.61 15.75
N ARG A 40 14.66 -7.60 16.62
CA ARG A 40 13.69 -8.64 17.02
C ARG A 40 12.58 -8.11 17.94
N ILE A 41 12.78 -6.93 18.54
CA ILE A 41 11.82 -6.24 19.41
C ILE A 41 10.89 -5.32 18.58
N TYR A 42 11.19 -5.15 17.28
CA TYR A 42 10.35 -4.44 16.33
C TYR A 42 9.17 -5.30 15.89
N ASP A 43 8.02 -5.06 16.49
CA ASP A 43 6.72 -5.56 16.03
C ASP A 43 5.87 -4.37 15.55
N PRO A 44 6.09 -3.87 14.32
CA PRO A 44 5.62 -2.54 13.97
C PRO A 44 4.10 -2.41 13.95
N VAL A 45 3.33 -3.48 13.75
CA VAL A 45 1.87 -3.58 13.95
C VAL A 45 1.44 -5.06 13.87
N ARG A 46 1.98 -6.00 14.65
CA ARG A 46 1.13 -7.14 15.04
C ARG A 46 0.24 -6.68 16.16
N GLY A 47 -0.65 -5.75 15.81
CA GLY A 47 -1.84 -5.51 16.60
C GLY A 47 -2.51 -6.86 16.77
N VAL A 48 -2.56 -7.32 18.00
CA VAL A 48 -3.65 -8.20 18.40
C VAL A 48 -4.88 -7.30 18.20
N TYR A 49 -5.50 -7.36 17.02
CA TYR A 49 -6.74 -6.65 16.68
C TYR A 49 -7.85 -7.28 17.51
N ASN A 50 -7.76 -7.15 18.83
CA ASN A 50 -8.63 -7.78 19.79
C ASN A 50 -9.33 -6.65 20.52
N HIS A 51 -10.46 -6.30 19.97
CA HIS A 51 -11.34 -5.32 20.53
C HIS A 51 -12.50 -6.04 21.23
N ARG A 52 -12.26 -7.16 21.90
CA ARG A 52 -13.33 -7.92 22.56
C ARG A 52 -14.11 -7.05 23.54
N VAL A 53 -15.43 -7.04 23.36
CA VAL A 53 -16.37 -6.42 24.28
C VAL A 53 -17.26 -7.50 24.89
N THR A 54 -17.56 -7.36 26.19
CA THR A 54 -18.49 -8.22 26.93
C THR A 54 -19.64 -7.38 27.46
N GLY A 55 -20.86 -7.93 27.45
CA GLY A 55 -22.04 -7.26 27.97
C GLY A 55 -23.26 -8.16 27.90
N GLU A 56 -24.35 -7.71 28.51
CA GLU A 56 -25.64 -8.39 28.41
C GLU A 56 -26.09 -8.44 26.94
N ASN A 57 -26.45 -9.63 26.45
CA ASN A 57 -26.85 -9.88 25.05
C ASN A 57 -25.77 -9.60 23.98
N VAL A 58 -24.52 -9.34 24.36
CA VAL A 58 -23.41 -9.27 23.40
C VAL A 58 -22.95 -10.68 23.07
N PHE A 59 -22.98 -11.03 21.79
CA PHE A 59 -22.46 -12.32 21.32
C PHE A 59 -21.48 -12.13 20.16
N PRO A 60 -20.48 -13.02 20.04
CA PRO A 60 -19.58 -13.02 18.90
C PRO A 60 -20.24 -13.67 17.68
N PHE A 61 -20.02 -13.10 16.51
CA PHE A 61 -20.39 -13.64 15.20
C PHE A 61 -19.15 -13.63 14.30
N ASN A 62 -18.78 -14.78 13.73
CA ASN A 62 -17.63 -14.88 12.84
C ASN A 62 -18.06 -14.63 11.39
N TYR A 63 -17.30 -13.79 10.69
CA TYR A 63 -17.44 -13.51 9.28
C TYR A 63 -16.12 -13.80 8.56
N GLY A 64 -16.00 -15.03 8.06
CA GLY A 64 -14.77 -15.58 7.48
C GLY A 64 -14.52 -17.01 7.97
N PRO A 65 -13.32 -17.60 7.71
CA PRO A 65 -12.22 -17.05 6.92
C PRO A 65 -12.48 -17.10 5.39
N SER A 66 -13.43 -17.91 4.95
CA SER A 66 -13.88 -18.01 3.56
C SER A 66 -15.34 -17.57 3.49
N THR A 67 -15.53 -16.29 3.15
CA THR A 67 -16.85 -15.65 3.03
C THR A 67 -16.97 -14.94 1.69
N GLY A 68 -18.19 -14.76 1.20
CA GLY A 68 -18.43 -13.98 -0.01
C GLY A 68 -18.07 -12.51 0.20
N GLY A 69 -17.54 -11.85 -0.82
CA GLY A 69 -17.31 -10.40 -0.79
C GLY A 69 -15.95 -9.92 -0.27
N MET A 70 -14.99 -10.81 -0.04
CA MET A 70 -13.59 -10.46 0.22
C MET A 70 -12.65 -11.20 -0.73
N VAL A 71 -11.59 -10.52 -1.19
CA VAL A 71 -10.63 -11.09 -2.16
C VAL A 71 -9.64 -12.05 -1.50
N GLU A 72 -9.17 -11.71 -0.31
CA GLU A 72 -8.18 -12.48 0.44
C GLU A 72 -8.80 -13.05 1.71
N THR A 73 -8.25 -14.17 2.17
CA THR A 73 -8.74 -14.89 3.36
C THR A 73 -8.46 -14.09 4.63
N VAL A 74 -9.52 -13.73 5.35
CA VAL A 74 -9.50 -13.03 6.64
C VAL A 74 -10.76 -13.43 7.41
N ASP A 75 -10.65 -13.57 8.73
CA ASP A 75 -11.79 -13.81 9.61
C ASP A 75 -12.02 -12.62 10.54
N PHE A 76 -13.29 -12.21 10.60
CA PHE A 76 -13.75 -11.09 11.39
C PHE A 76 -14.66 -11.60 12.49
N LYS A 77 -14.19 -11.55 13.74
CA LYS A 77 -15.02 -11.88 14.89
C LYS A 77 -15.70 -10.62 15.39
N ILE A 78 -16.94 -10.46 14.97
CA ILE A 78 -17.76 -9.27 15.23
C ILE A 78 -18.47 -9.45 16.57
N TYR A 79 -18.33 -8.47 17.48
CA TYR A 79 -19.14 -8.43 18.70
C TYR A 79 -20.29 -7.46 18.49
N THR A 80 -21.51 -7.95 18.70
CA THR A 80 -22.73 -7.21 18.44
C THR A 80 -23.86 -7.65 19.38
N TYR A 81 -24.86 -6.80 19.56
CA TYR A 81 -26.16 -7.14 20.15
C TYR A 81 -27.28 -7.25 19.08
N GLY A 82 -26.92 -7.23 17.79
CA GLY A 82 -27.87 -7.28 16.67
C GLY A 82 -27.24 -6.96 15.31
N GLU A 83 -27.47 -5.74 14.82
CA GLU A 83 -26.93 -5.27 13.53
C GLU A 83 -25.68 -4.39 13.69
N ARG A 84 -25.64 -3.56 14.74
CA ARG A 84 -24.56 -2.60 14.96
C ARG A 84 -23.33 -3.29 15.52
N ILE A 85 -22.17 -2.95 14.97
CA ILE A 85 -20.88 -3.48 15.40
C ILE A 85 -20.45 -2.70 16.64
N LEU A 86 -20.29 -3.39 17.77
CA LEU A 86 -19.67 -2.80 18.96
C LEU A 86 -18.16 -2.76 18.79
N SER A 87 -17.62 -3.86 18.30
CA SER A 87 -16.20 -4.05 18.08
C SER A 87 -15.94 -5.26 17.18
N LEU A 88 -14.71 -5.36 16.71
CA LEU A 88 -14.28 -6.33 15.73
C LEU A 88 -12.92 -6.89 16.13
N ASP A 89 -12.78 -8.21 16.22
CA ASP A 89 -11.45 -8.81 16.17
C ASP A 89 -11.13 -9.22 14.73
N VAL A 90 -9.90 -8.93 14.28
CA VAL A 90 -9.44 -9.29 12.93
C VAL A 90 -8.38 -10.37 13.00
N ILE A 91 -8.64 -11.48 12.31
CA ILE A 91 -7.76 -12.65 12.26
C ILE A 91 -7.22 -12.78 10.84
N THR A 92 -5.95 -12.42 10.66
CA THR A 92 -5.24 -12.42 9.37
C THR A 92 -4.35 -13.65 9.16
N ASP A 93 -4.23 -14.51 10.17
CA ASP A 93 -3.27 -15.62 10.21
C ASP A 93 -3.44 -16.63 9.07
N PHE A 94 -4.63 -16.73 8.48
CA PHE A 94 -4.93 -17.67 7.39
C PHE A 94 -4.11 -17.44 6.11
N LYS A 95 -3.60 -16.23 5.88
CA LYS A 95 -2.72 -15.91 4.74
C LYS A 95 -1.29 -15.58 5.16
N LYS A 96 -0.97 -15.76 6.44
CA LYS A 96 0.35 -15.45 6.98
C LYS A 96 1.40 -16.37 6.35
N ARG A 97 2.44 -15.75 5.79
CA ARG A 97 3.60 -16.41 5.19
C ARG A 97 4.85 -15.95 5.92
N VAL A 98 5.84 -16.83 6.02
CA VAL A 98 7.18 -16.47 6.47
C VAL A 98 8.09 -16.44 5.26
N MET A 99 8.52 -15.26 4.85
CA MET A 99 9.47 -15.08 3.74
C MET A 99 10.87 -14.86 4.32
N LYS A 100 11.75 -15.83 4.12
CA LYS A 100 13.11 -15.82 4.70
C LYS A 100 14.10 -15.18 3.72
N PHE A 101 14.39 -13.90 3.91
CA PHE A 101 15.39 -13.17 3.14
C PHE A 101 16.79 -13.31 3.74
N SER A 102 16.87 -13.57 5.04
CA SER A 102 18.16 -13.74 5.73
C SER A 102 19.04 -14.80 5.06
N GLY A 103 20.21 -14.37 4.58
CA GLY A 103 21.22 -15.17 3.88
C GLY A 103 21.07 -15.25 2.36
N SER A 104 20.01 -14.69 1.77
CA SER A 104 19.77 -14.74 0.32
C SER A 104 20.69 -13.77 -0.43
N ALA A 105 21.07 -14.13 -1.65
CA ALA A 105 21.68 -13.20 -2.60
C ALA A 105 20.66 -12.15 -3.06
N PHE A 106 21.12 -11.00 -3.59
CA PHE A 106 20.23 -9.91 -4.00
C PHE A 106 19.18 -10.31 -5.05
N GLU A 107 19.55 -11.10 -6.05
CA GLU A 107 18.61 -11.55 -7.08
C GLU A 107 17.57 -12.55 -6.53
N GLU A 108 17.96 -13.39 -5.57
CA GLU A 108 17.02 -14.27 -4.87
C GLU A 108 16.05 -13.46 -4.01
N ALA A 109 16.56 -12.44 -3.30
CA ALA A 109 15.74 -11.51 -2.54
C ALA A 109 14.76 -10.76 -3.44
N LEU A 110 15.17 -10.34 -4.64
CA LEU A 110 14.27 -9.72 -5.63
C LEU A 110 13.14 -10.68 -6.06
N LEU A 111 13.46 -11.94 -6.35
CA LEU A 111 12.43 -12.94 -6.69
C LEU A 111 11.45 -13.15 -5.53
N MET A 112 11.94 -13.15 -4.30
CA MET A 112 11.09 -13.28 -3.12
C MET A 112 10.19 -12.06 -2.94
N ILE A 113 10.73 -10.84 -2.98
CA ILE A 113 9.96 -9.63 -2.71
C ILE A 113 8.88 -9.38 -3.77
N GLU A 114 9.10 -9.75 -5.03
CA GLU A 114 8.07 -9.71 -6.08
C GLU A 114 6.83 -10.54 -5.71
N ARG A 115 6.98 -11.58 -4.90
CA ARG A 115 5.89 -12.47 -4.46
C ARG A 115 5.31 -12.06 -3.10
N PHE A 116 5.80 -10.96 -2.51
CA PHE A 116 5.31 -10.44 -1.24
C PHE A 116 3.86 -9.96 -1.37
N ASN A 117 3.57 -9.09 -2.33
CA ASN A 117 2.19 -8.74 -2.72
C ASN A 117 2.09 -8.73 -4.25
N GLY A 118 1.35 -9.69 -4.82
CA GLY A 118 1.21 -9.84 -6.27
C GLY A 118 0.59 -8.63 -6.98
N PHE A 119 -0.20 -7.81 -6.27
CA PHE A 119 -0.82 -6.62 -6.85
C PHE A 119 0.11 -5.41 -6.83
N HIS A 120 1.07 -5.36 -5.89
CA HIS A 120 2.03 -4.24 -5.68
C HIS A 120 3.49 -4.68 -5.83
N SER A 121 3.70 -5.72 -6.62
CA SER A 121 4.98 -6.38 -6.82
C SER A 121 6.07 -5.44 -7.34
N PHE A 122 5.69 -4.51 -8.22
CA PHE A 122 6.61 -3.55 -8.81
C PHE A 122 7.03 -2.49 -7.79
N SER A 123 6.11 -2.01 -6.95
CA SER A 123 6.43 -1.14 -5.82
C SER A 123 7.44 -1.79 -4.87
N TYR A 124 7.18 -3.02 -4.41
CA TYR A 124 8.06 -3.68 -3.44
C TYR A 124 9.41 -4.09 -4.03
N SER A 125 9.46 -4.56 -5.28
CA SER A 125 10.73 -4.85 -5.94
C SER A 125 11.56 -3.60 -6.21
N THR A 126 10.92 -2.46 -6.54
CA THR A 126 11.60 -1.17 -6.70
C THR A 126 12.14 -0.66 -5.36
N LEU A 127 11.38 -0.83 -4.27
CA LEU A 127 11.83 -0.49 -2.92
C LEU A 127 13.10 -1.26 -2.55
N LEU A 128 13.09 -2.58 -2.72
CA LEU A 128 14.26 -3.41 -2.41
C LEU A 128 15.45 -3.10 -3.33
N SER A 129 15.22 -2.96 -4.64
CA SER A 129 16.30 -2.70 -5.59
C SER A 129 17.00 -1.38 -5.30
N ARG A 130 16.24 -0.33 -4.97
CA ARG A 130 16.80 0.99 -4.61
C ARG A 130 17.68 0.94 -3.38
N GLU A 131 17.28 0.19 -2.35
CA GLU A 131 18.09 0.09 -1.14
C GLU A 131 19.39 -0.69 -1.38
N ILE A 132 19.35 -1.75 -2.20
CA ILE A 132 20.55 -2.49 -2.60
C ILE A 132 21.45 -1.62 -3.50
N GLU A 133 20.87 -0.86 -4.43
CA GLU A 133 21.61 0.08 -5.30
C GLU A 133 22.35 1.15 -4.47
N ARG A 134 21.70 1.69 -3.43
CA ARG A 134 22.33 2.62 -2.46
C ARG A 134 23.50 1.99 -1.71
N LYS A 135 23.33 0.77 -1.19
CA LYS A 135 24.41 0.03 -0.52
C LYS A 135 25.63 -0.15 -1.43
N LEU A 136 25.39 -0.43 -2.70
CA LEU A 136 26.42 -0.67 -3.70
C LEU A 136 26.93 0.61 -4.37
N SER A 137 26.43 1.79 -3.97
CA SER A 137 26.76 3.09 -4.57
C SER A 137 26.58 3.12 -6.10
N LEU A 138 25.53 2.44 -6.59
CA LEU A 138 25.26 2.34 -8.03
C LEU A 138 24.57 3.61 -8.53
N HIS A 139 25.04 4.12 -9.67
CA HIS A 139 24.40 5.20 -10.40
C HIS A 139 23.30 4.62 -11.28
N VAL A 140 22.06 5.02 -11.04
CA VAL A 140 20.91 4.62 -11.85
C VAL A 140 20.68 5.68 -12.91
N ASN A 141 20.70 5.27 -14.18
CA ASN A 141 20.51 6.21 -15.28
C ASN A 141 19.06 6.73 -15.36
N GLY A 142 18.88 7.89 -16.00
CA GLY A 142 17.57 8.53 -16.12
C GLY A 142 16.52 7.70 -16.86
N GLU A 143 16.92 6.83 -17.79
CA GLU A 143 15.97 5.97 -18.52
C GLU A 143 15.38 4.86 -17.63
N ILE A 144 16.20 4.28 -16.75
CA ILE A 144 15.76 3.31 -15.76
C ILE A 144 14.82 3.99 -14.77
N ILE A 145 15.18 5.18 -14.29
CA ILE A 145 14.32 5.98 -13.38
C ILE A 145 12.98 6.25 -14.05
N ARG A 146 12.98 6.80 -15.28
CA ARG A 146 11.75 7.08 -16.02
C ARG A 146 10.90 5.83 -16.20
N THR A 147 11.51 4.71 -16.61
CA THR A 147 10.79 3.46 -16.82
C THR A 147 10.18 2.93 -15.52
N ARG A 148 10.94 2.95 -14.42
CA ARG A 148 10.43 2.56 -13.09
C ARG A 148 9.29 3.48 -12.65
N LEU A 149 9.43 4.79 -12.78
CA LEU A 149 8.37 5.73 -12.43
C LEU A 149 7.09 5.47 -13.22
N VAL A 150 7.19 5.33 -14.55
CA VAL A 150 6.03 5.02 -15.39
C VAL A 150 5.37 3.73 -14.95
N LEU A 151 6.15 2.67 -14.69
CA LEU A 151 5.59 1.38 -14.27
C LEU A 151 5.00 1.42 -12.85
N LEU A 152 5.55 2.21 -11.92
CA LEU A 152 4.95 2.45 -10.59
C LEU A 152 3.57 3.09 -10.72
N GLU A 153 3.42 4.10 -11.57
CA GLU A 153 2.14 4.77 -11.79
C GLU A 153 1.15 3.89 -12.59
N ILE A 154 1.63 3.04 -13.49
CA ILE A 154 0.78 2.03 -14.16
C ILE A 154 0.28 0.98 -13.16
N GLU A 155 1.14 0.50 -12.25
CA GLU A 155 0.72 -0.38 -11.16
C GLU A 155 -0.35 0.28 -10.29
N ARG A 156 -0.19 1.59 -10.00
CA ARG A 156 -1.19 2.37 -9.27
C ARG A 156 -2.53 2.45 -10.00
N ILE A 157 -2.53 2.76 -11.30
CA ILE A 157 -3.75 2.79 -12.13
C ILE A 157 -4.46 1.42 -12.09
N ILE A 158 -3.72 0.33 -12.33
CA ILE A 158 -4.27 -1.04 -12.33
C ILE A 158 -4.86 -1.40 -10.96
N SER A 159 -4.14 -1.06 -9.88
CA SER A 159 -4.58 -1.33 -8.51
C SER A 159 -5.84 -0.53 -8.17
N HIS A 160 -5.91 0.76 -8.50
CA HIS A 160 -7.05 1.61 -8.15
C HIS A 160 -8.29 1.29 -8.97
N ILE A 161 -8.15 0.92 -10.25
CA ILE A 161 -9.27 0.38 -11.04
C ILE A 161 -9.81 -0.90 -10.37
N PHE A 162 -8.93 -1.79 -9.90
CA PHE A 162 -9.34 -3.00 -9.20
C PHE A 162 -10.10 -2.69 -7.91
N LYS A 163 -9.56 -1.79 -7.08
CA LYS A 163 -10.21 -1.35 -5.82
C LYS A 163 -11.59 -0.75 -6.09
N THR A 164 -11.70 0.10 -7.11
CA THR A 164 -12.97 0.68 -7.54
C THR A 164 -13.96 -0.42 -7.92
N ALA A 165 -13.54 -1.41 -8.71
CA ALA A 165 -14.38 -2.53 -9.10
C ALA A 165 -14.85 -3.34 -7.89
N ARG A 166 -13.99 -3.49 -6.88
CA ARG A 166 -14.32 -4.22 -5.67
C ARG A 166 -15.30 -3.51 -4.76
N LEU A 167 -15.10 -2.21 -4.58
CA LEU A 167 -16.08 -1.38 -3.91
C LEU A 167 -17.44 -1.42 -4.61
N CYS A 168 -17.45 -1.36 -5.95
CA CYS A 168 -18.68 -1.46 -6.74
C CYS A 168 -19.43 -2.77 -6.51
N GLU A 169 -18.75 -3.93 -6.56
CA GLU A 169 -19.39 -5.22 -6.29
C GLU A 169 -19.92 -5.32 -4.86
N ALA A 170 -19.14 -4.88 -3.87
CA ALA A 170 -19.57 -4.86 -2.48
C ALA A 170 -20.78 -3.92 -2.25
N ALA A 171 -20.88 -2.85 -3.04
CA ALA A 171 -22.03 -1.94 -3.11
C ALA A 171 -23.14 -2.40 -4.09
N SER A 172 -23.09 -3.65 -4.56
CA SER A 172 -24.07 -4.27 -5.47
C SER A 172 -24.19 -3.61 -6.87
N GLN A 173 -23.17 -2.87 -7.31
CA GLN A 173 -23.04 -2.25 -8.64
C GLN A 173 -22.30 -3.18 -9.62
N ASN A 174 -22.87 -4.35 -9.89
CA ASN A 174 -22.19 -5.42 -10.64
C ASN A 174 -21.81 -5.04 -12.08
N VAL A 175 -22.66 -4.29 -12.79
CA VAL A 175 -22.37 -3.86 -14.17
C VAL A 175 -21.12 -2.98 -14.22
N ALA A 176 -21.04 -1.99 -13.32
CA ALA A 176 -19.87 -1.13 -13.19
C ALA A 176 -18.62 -1.93 -12.79
N SER A 177 -18.75 -2.84 -11.82
CA SER A 177 -17.67 -3.73 -11.39
C SER A 177 -17.09 -4.53 -12.56
N TYR A 178 -17.91 -5.22 -13.34
CA TYR A 178 -17.42 -6.01 -14.48
C TYR A 178 -16.80 -5.16 -15.59
N TRP A 179 -17.34 -3.97 -15.84
CA TRP A 179 -16.74 -3.02 -16.78
C TRP A 179 -15.35 -2.59 -16.33
N LEU A 180 -15.20 -2.23 -15.05
CA LEU A 180 -13.90 -1.87 -14.45
C LEU A 180 -12.90 -3.03 -14.49
N LEU A 181 -13.34 -4.27 -14.25
CA LEU A 181 -12.49 -5.46 -14.39
C LEU A 181 -12.03 -5.69 -15.84
N ALA A 182 -12.88 -5.40 -16.83
CA ALA A 182 -12.49 -5.45 -18.24
C ALA A 182 -11.44 -4.39 -18.59
N LEU A 183 -11.57 -3.17 -18.05
CA LEU A 183 -10.57 -2.11 -18.18
C LEU A 183 -9.24 -2.51 -17.54
N ARG A 184 -9.27 -3.08 -16.34
CA ARG A 184 -8.08 -3.62 -15.67
C ARG A 184 -7.40 -4.70 -16.53
N GLU A 185 -8.17 -5.63 -17.08
CA GLU A 185 -7.64 -6.70 -17.92
C GLU A 185 -6.97 -6.16 -19.20
N ARG A 186 -7.52 -5.10 -19.84
CA ARG A 186 -6.86 -4.42 -20.96
C ARG A 186 -5.47 -3.90 -20.59
N MET A 187 -5.35 -3.25 -19.43
CA MET A 187 -4.06 -2.81 -18.91
C MET A 187 -3.10 -3.97 -18.62
N MET A 188 -3.59 -5.02 -17.95
CA MET A 188 -2.76 -6.17 -17.62
C MET A 188 -2.25 -6.92 -18.86
N ARG A 189 -3.02 -6.93 -19.96
CA ARG A 189 -2.58 -7.52 -21.24
C ARG A 189 -1.41 -6.76 -21.85
N VAL A 190 -1.52 -5.43 -21.98
CA VAL A 190 -0.41 -4.63 -22.54
C VAL A 190 0.82 -4.68 -21.63
N VAL A 191 0.63 -4.62 -20.31
CA VAL A 191 1.73 -4.80 -19.35
C VAL A 191 2.39 -6.17 -19.53
N ALA A 192 1.62 -7.24 -19.66
CA ALA A 192 2.19 -8.58 -19.87
C ALA A 192 2.97 -8.69 -21.18
N THR A 193 2.49 -8.07 -22.27
CA THR A 193 3.19 -8.06 -23.56
C THR A 193 4.53 -7.32 -23.46
N GLU A 194 4.56 -6.15 -22.82
CA GLU A 194 5.75 -5.30 -22.80
C GLU A 194 6.75 -5.67 -21.69
N THR A 195 6.26 -6.14 -20.55
CA THR A 195 7.12 -6.53 -19.40
C THR A 195 7.44 -8.02 -19.37
N GLY A 196 6.65 -8.86 -20.05
CA GLY A 196 6.75 -10.32 -20.00
C GLY A 196 5.98 -10.96 -18.85
N HIS A 197 5.35 -10.18 -17.97
CA HIS A 197 4.55 -10.72 -16.89
C HIS A 197 3.38 -9.80 -16.51
N ARG A 198 2.22 -10.37 -16.18
CA ARG A 198 1.02 -9.60 -15.78
C ARG A 198 1.21 -8.75 -14.53
N TYR A 199 2.10 -9.18 -13.64
CA TYR A 199 2.45 -8.51 -12.38
C TYR A 199 3.84 -7.86 -12.40
N MET A 200 4.42 -7.65 -13.59
CA MET A 200 5.74 -7.01 -13.77
C MET A 200 6.91 -7.74 -13.06
N PHE A 201 6.79 -9.06 -12.83
CA PHE A 201 7.87 -9.87 -12.27
C PHE A 201 9.08 -9.89 -13.21
N GLY A 202 10.27 -9.82 -12.64
CA GLY A 202 11.53 -9.83 -13.35
C GLY A 202 11.86 -8.53 -14.09
N VAL A 203 11.04 -7.47 -13.95
CA VAL A 203 11.33 -6.18 -14.58
C VAL A 203 12.49 -5.48 -13.87
N ASN A 204 12.51 -5.48 -12.55
CA ASN A 204 13.61 -4.87 -11.80
C ASN A 204 14.82 -5.82 -11.73
N ARG A 205 16.01 -5.24 -11.96
CA ARG A 205 17.31 -5.83 -11.66
C ARG A 205 18.12 -4.81 -10.86
N ILE A 206 19.10 -5.27 -10.11
CA ILE A 206 19.98 -4.37 -9.37
C ILE A 206 20.74 -3.49 -10.37
N GLY A 207 20.58 -2.17 -10.26
CA GLY A 207 21.17 -1.18 -11.14
C GLY A 207 20.50 -1.07 -12.52
N GLY A 208 19.37 -1.75 -12.77
CA GLY A 208 18.82 -1.81 -14.11
C GLY A 208 17.43 -2.43 -14.25
N LEU A 209 17.15 -2.82 -15.49
CA LEU A 209 15.91 -3.49 -15.90
C LEU A 209 16.24 -4.85 -16.51
N GLY A 210 15.43 -5.86 -16.22
CA GLY A 210 15.60 -7.22 -16.75
C GLY A 210 15.36 -7.33 -18.26
N ARG A 211 14.74 -6.31 -18.86
CA ARG A 211 14.53 -6.20 -20.31
C ARG A 211 14.24 -4.76 -20.71
N LYS A 212 14.35 -4.48 -22.01
CA LYS A 212 13.86 -3.22 -22.59
C LYS A 212 12.33 -3.19 -22.56
N ILE A 213 11.76 -2.11 -22.04
CA ILE A 213 10.31 -1.92 -21.92
C ILE A 213 9.88 -0.83 -22.91
N ASN A 214 8.88 -1.12 -23.74
CA ASN A 214 8.22 -0.09 -24.53
C ASN A 214 7.08 0.52 -23.71
N TYR A 215 7.42 1.43 -22.80
CA TYR A 215 6.41 2.07 -21.96
C TYR A 215 5.46 2.95 -22.77
N ILE A 216 5.86 3.49 -23.93
CA ILE A 216 4.99 4.33 -24.78
C ILE A 216 3.69 3.61 -25.15
N ARG A 217 3.78 2.34 -25.55
CA ARG A 217 2.59 1.53 -25.86
C ARG A 217 1.70 1.32 -24.63
N ILE A 218 2.30 1.15 -23.45
CA ILE A 218 1.55 1.02 -22.18
C ILE A 218 0.81 2.33 -21.90
N VAL A 219 1.47 3.49 -22.09
CA VAL A 219 0.87 4.82 -21.88
C VAL A 219 -0.29 5.08 -22.83
N GLU A 220 -0.18 4.70 -24.11
CA GLU A 220 -1.28 4.83 -25.09
C GLU A 220 -2.54 4.09 -24.63
N VAL A 221 -2.39 2.83 -24.21
CA VAL A 221 -3.51 2.04 -23.68
C VAL A 221 -4.02 2.62 -22.35
N ALA A 222 -3.13 3.13 -21.50
CA ALA A 222 -3.51 3.78 -20.26
C ALA A 222 -4.41 5.00 -20.50
N ARG A 223 -4.10 5.84 -21.51
CA ARG A 223 -4.94 6.99 -21.89
C ARG A 223 -6.35 6.56 -22.25
N GLU A 224 -6.48 5.54 -23.10
CA GLU A 224 -7.79 5.01 -23.48
C GLU A 224 -8.54 4.50 -22.25
N VAL A 225 -7.90 3.64 -21.46
CA VAL A 225 -8.50 3.02 -20.28
C VAL A 225 -8.94 4.06 -19.25
N VAL A 226 -8.12 5.07 -18.98
CA VAL A 226 -8.43 6.13 -18.02
C VAL A 226 -9.57 7.02 -18.53
N ALA A 227 -9.66 7.26 -19.85
CA ALA A 227 -10.80 7.98 -20.43
C ALA A 227 -12.11 7.21 -20.27
N GLU A 228 -12.09 5.87 -20.41
CA GLU A 228 -13.28 5.05 -20.15
C GLU A 228 -13.60 4.94 -18.66
N TYR A 229 -12.56 4.80 -17.82
CA TYR A 229 -12.69 4.79 -16.37
C TYR A 229 -13.39 6.05 -15.87
N ARG A 230 -13.01 7.23 -16.40
CA ARG A 230 -13.68 8.50 -16.09
C ARG A 230 -15.19 8.44 -16.31
N ARG A 231 -15.64 7.92 -17.46
CA ARG A 231 -17.08 7.79 -17.75
C ARG A 231 -17.81 6.90 -16.75
N VAL A 232 -17.16 5.84 -16.26
CA VAL A 232 -17.73 4.98 -15.21
C VAL A 232 -17.82 5.73 -13.88
N ILE A 233 -16.76 6.45 -13.49
CA ILE A 233 -16.75 7.23 -12.24
C ILE A 233 -17.78 8.37 -12.27
N ASP A 234 -17.91 9.07 -13.39
CA ASP A 234 -18.92 10.13 -13.57
C ASP A 234 -20.35 9.54 -13.39
N GLY A 235 -20.60 8.34 -13.90
CA GLY A 235 -21.88 7.63 -13.69
C GLY A 235 -22.10 7.18 -12.24
N LEU A 236 -21.06 6.70 -11.56
CA LEU A 236 -21.14 6.27 -10.16
C LEU A 236 -21.35 7.44 -9.21
N THR A 237 -20.69 8.58 -9.45
CA THR A 237 -20.76 9.77 -8.58
C THR A 237 -22.12 10.45 -8.58
N VAL A 238 -22.92 10.28 -9.63
CA VAL A 238 -24.32 10.77 -9.69
C VAL A 238 -25.34 9.74 -9.23
N SER A 239 -24.93 8.49 -9.01
CA SER A 239 -25.82 7.40 -8.59
C SER A 239 -26.08 7.45 -7.09
N ARG A 240 -27.28 7.91 -6.70
CA ARG A 240 -27.69 7.94 -5.27
C ARG A 240 -27.63 6.56 -4.62
N ILE A 241 -28.03 5.51 -5.32
CA ILE A 241 -28.00 4.13 -4.80
C ILE A 241 -26.58 3.70 -4.42
N PHE A 242 -25.57 4.16 -5.17
CA PHE A 242 -24.17 3.86 -4.86
C PHE A 242 -23.64 4.77 -3.75
N ILE A 243 -23.90 6.08 -3.83
CA ILE A 243 -23.42 7.06 -2.84
C ILE A 243 -24.00 6.77 -1.46
N ASP A 244 -25.33 6.59 -1.35
CA ASP A 244 -26.02 6.31 -0.08
C ASP A 244 -25.47 5.06 0.63
N ARG A 245 -24.87 4.12 -0.12
CA ARG A 245 -24.26 2.91 0.43
C ARG A 245 -22.88 3.15 1.03
N ILE A 246 -22.07 4.05 0.48
CA ILE A 246 -20.65 4.20 0.88
C ILE A 246 -20.38 5.50 1.66
N GLU A 247 -21.26 6.49 1.53
CA GLU A 247 -21.19 7.72 2.31
C GLU A 247 -21.38 7.42 3.80
N ASN A 248 -20.67 8.14 4.66
CA ASN A 248 -20.70 8.02 6.12
C ASN A 248 -20.35 6.62 6.66
N THR A 249 -19.82 5.73 5.82
CA THR A 249 -19.44 4.38 6.21
C THR A 249 -17.98 4.30 6.63
N CYS A 250 -17.73 3.71 7.80
CA CYS A 250 -16.40 3.46 8.35
C CYS A 250 -15.53 4.73 8.29
N ARG A 251 -16.05 5.77 8.94
CA ARG A 251 -15.42 7.09 9.02
C ARG A 251 -14.25 7.01 10.00
N ILE A 252 -13.11 7.55 9.61
CA ILE A 252 -11.91 7.61 10.44
C ILE A 252 -11.55 9.07 10.76
N GLU A 253 -11.25 9.34 12.03
CA GLU A 253 -10.86 10.68 12.52
C GLU A 253 -9.39 10.74 12.96
N GLU A 254 -8.81 9.59 13.33
CA GLU A 254 -7.42 9.47 13.79
C GLU A 254 -6.42 9.54 12.62
N LYS A 255 -5.13 9.79 12.90
CA LYS A 255 -4.08 10.09 11.89
C LYS A 255 -3.00 9.01 11.72
N PHE A 256 -3.23 7.78 12.16
CA PHE A 256 -2.22 6.71 12.07
C PHE A 256 -2.23 5.97 10.73
N GLN A 257 -3.20 6.24 9.85
CA GLN A 257 -3.33 5.58 8.55
C GLN A 257 -2.24 6.05 7.59
N ARG A 258 -2.16 5.39 6.42
CA ARG A 258 -1.22 5.75 5.36
C ARG A 258 -1.89 5.76 4.01
N GLY A 259 -1.28 6.48 3.07
CA GLY A 259 -1.70 6.49 1.69
C GLY A 259 -3.05 7.14 1.45
N PRO A 260 -3.84 6.59 0.51
CA PRO A 260 -5.15 7.13 0.15
C PRO A 260 -6.13 7.22 1.33
N VAL A 261 -6.01 6.33 2.32
CA VAL A 261 -6.84 6.34 3.52
C VAL A 261 -6.58 7.58 4.37
N LEU A 262 -5.30 7.94 4.56
CA LEU A 262 -4.89 9.16 5.27
C LEU A 262 -5.30 10.42 4.50
N ARG A 263 -5.13 10.40 3.17
CA ARG A 263 -5.51 11.52 2.30
C ARG A 263 -7.01 11.76 2.23
N ALA A 264 -7.82 10.72 2.42
CA ALA A 264 -9.27 10.85 2.52
C ALA A 264 -9.75 11.52 3.82
N ALA A 265 -8.88 11.59 4.84
CA ALA A 265 -9.11 12.27 6.12
C ALA A 265 -8.47 13.67 6.18
N GLY A 266 -8.13 14.26 5.04
CA GLY A 266 -7.68 15.66 4.92
C GLY A 266 -6.20 15.89 5.11
N VAL A 267 -5.38 14.83 5.24
CA VAL A 267 -3.94 14.96 5.45
C VAL A 267 -3.20 14.76 4.12
N PRO A 268 -2.60 15.82 3.53
CA PRO A 268 -1.95 15.77 2.21
C PRO A 268 -0.54 15.15 2.26
N TYR A 269 -0.38 14.01 2.93
CA TYR A 269 0.88 13.27 2.99
C TYR A 269 0.89 12.16 1.94
N ASP A 270 1.94 12.14 1.12
CA ASP A 270 2.19 11.12 0.10
C ASP A 270 3.69 11.00 -0.12
N TYR A 271 4.23 9.78 -0.11
CA TYR A 271 5.67 9.55 -0.23
C TYR A 271 6.25 10.05 -1.56
N ARG A 272 5.44 10.10 -2.62
CA ARG A 272 5.88 10.62 -3.93
C ARG A 272 6.25 12.09 -3.90
N SER A 273 5.73 12.88 -2.96
CA SER A 273 6.08 14.31 -2.84
C SER A 273 7.54 14.54 -2.42
N PHE A 274 8.20 13.53 -1.87
CA PHE A 274 9.58 13.61 -1.42
C PHE A 274 10.45 12.47 -1.96
N ASP A 275 9.90 11.64 -2.85
CA ASP A 275 10.65 10.60 -3.53
C ASP A 275 11.54 11.24 -4.62
N PRO A 276 12.86 11.03 -4.60
CA PRO A 276 13.78 11.57 -5.60
C PRO A 276 13.40 11.22 -7.04
N TYR A 277 12.73 10.09 -7.30
CA TYR A 277 12.27 9.75 -8.65
C TYR A 277 11.22 10.73 -9.18
N TYR A 278 10.46 11.37 -8.29
CA TYR A 278 9.37 12.30 -8.61
C TYR A 278 9.80 13.76 -8.44
N GLY A 279 11.04 14.04 -8.01
CA GLY A 279 11.46 15.38 -7.57
C GLY A 279 11.27 16.51 -8.58
N ASP A 280 11.42 16.20 -9.88
CA ASP A 280 11.22 17.18 -10.96
C ASP A 280 9.75 17.31 -11.40
N LEU A 281 8.87 16.42 -10.94
CA LEU A 281 7.44 16.41 -11.28
C LEU A 281 6.66 17.33 -10.34
N LYS A 282 5.70 18.08 -10.89
CA LYS A 282 4.80 18.95 -10.11
C LYS A 282 3.67 18.15 -9.45
N PHE A 283 4.04 17.11 -8.70
CA PHE A 283 3.07 16.21 -8.07
C PHE A 283 2.30 16.92 -6.95
N LYS A 284 0.98 16.73 -6.94
CA LYS A 284 0.08 17.18 -5.87
C LYS A 284 -0.76 16.00 -5.39
N PRO A 285 -0.73 15.66 -4.09
CA PRO A 285 -1.58 14.62 -3.54
C PRO A 285 -3.08 14.94 -3.72
N VAL A 286 -3.88 13.93 -4.06
CA VAL A 286 -5.34 14.04 -4.08
C VAL A 286 -5.85 13.85 -2.66
N THR A 287 -6.70 14.75 -2.17
CA THR A 287 -7.19 14.72 -0.79
C THR A 287 -8.69 14.95 -0.73
N GLU A 288 -9.32 14.34 0.27
CA GLU A 288 -10.71 14.58 0.68
C GLU A 288 -10.75 14.81 2.20
N THR A 289 -11.90 15.21 2.76
CA THR A 289 -12.00 15.55 4.19
C THR A 289 -13.05 14.75 4.96
N GLY A 290 -13.87 13.94 4.27
CA GLY A 290 -14.93 13.19 4.93
C GLY A 290 -14.41 12.02 5.78
N GLY A 291 -13.27 11.42 5.41
CA GLY A 291 -12.68 10.28 6.14
C GLY A 291 -13.50 8.99 6.04
N ASP A 292 -14.56 8.96 5.24
CA ASP A 292 -15.45 7.82 5.04
C ASP A 292 -15.11 7.03 3.76
N SER A 293 -15.90 5.99 3.47
CA SER A 293 -15.66 5.14 2.30
C SER A 293 -15.86 5.89 0.98
N LEU A 294 -16.77 6.87 0.92
CA LEU A 294 -16.93 7.78 -0.21
C LEU A 294 -15.67 8.63 -0.45
N SER A 295 -15.13 9.25 0.59
CA SER A 295 -13.91 10.06 0.50
C SER A 295 -12.73 9.22 0.00
N ARG A 296 -12.59 7.98 0.49
CA ARG A 296 -11.55 7.06 0.01
C ARG A 296 -11.75 6.68 -1.45
N PHE A 297 -12.99 6.42 -1.88
CA PHE A 297 -13.33 6.18 -3.29
C PHE A 297 -12.90 7.35 -4.17
N LEU A 298 -13.25 8.59 -3.79
CA LEU A 298 -12.89 9.79 -4.54
C LEU A 298 -11.37 9.99 -4.62
N VAL A 299 -10.63 9.75 -3.53
CA VAL A 299 -9.16 9.81 -3.54
C VAL A 299 -8.57 8.75 -4.47
N PHE A 300 -9.02 7.49 -4.41
CA PHE A 300 -8.55 6.44 -5.32
C PHE A 300 -8.83 6.79 -6.79
N SER A 301 -10.02 7.28 -7.11
CA SER A 301 -10.38 7.70 -8.46
C SER A 301 -9.57 8.90 -8.93
N GLY A 302 -9.38 9.91 -8.07
CA GLY A 302 -8.54 11.05 -8.38
C GLY A 302 -7.09 10.67 -8.63
N GLU A 303 -6.55 9.71 -7.87
CA GLU A 303 -5.19 9.21 -8.07
C GLU A 303 -5.01 8.50 -9.42
N VAL A 304 -6.03 7.84 -9.98
CA VAL A 304 -5.95 7.28 -11.35
C VAL A 304 -5.67 8.40 -12.36
N PHE A 305 -6.35 9.54 -12.23
CA PHE A 305 -6.15 10.68 -13.13
C PHE A 305 -4.80 11.36 -12.90
N ALA A 306 -4.40 11.52 -11.63
CA ALA A 306 -3.11 12.09 -11.27
C ALA A 306 -1.95 11.22 -11.77
N SER A 307 -2.06 9.89 -11.66
CA SER A 307 -1.07 8.93 -12.17
C SER A 307 -0.89 9.05 -13.68
N LEU A 308 -1.98 9.18 -14.45
CA LEU A 308 -1.85 9.39 -15.90
C LEU A 308 -1.10 10.69 -16.20
N GLN A 309 -1.42 11.79 -15.50
CA GLN A 309 -0.71 13.06 -15.68
C GLN A 309 0.79 12.92 -15.38
N LEU A 310 1.15 12.27 -14.27
CA LEU A 310 2.55 12.04 -13.88
C LEU A 310 3.30 11.22 -14.93
N ILE A 311 2.65 10.20 -15.51
CA ILE A 311 3.21 9.40 -16.60
C ILE A 311 3.49 10.26 -17.82
N GLU A 312 2.54 11.12 -18.22
CA GLU A 312 2.71 11.99 -19.38
C GLU A 312 3.82 13.02 -19.17
N ASP A 313 3.89 13.62 -17.98
CA ASP A 313 4.95 14.53 -17.59
C ASP A 313 6.31 13.81 -17.65
N ALA A 314 6.43 12.61 -17.05
CA ALA A 314 7.66 11.83 -17.05
C ALA A 314 8.11 11.40 -18.46
N VAL A 315 7.19 11.08 -19.37
CA VAL A 315 7.55 10.75 -20.76
C VAL A 315 8.09 11.97 -21.51
N SER A 316 7.62 13.17 -21.18
CA SER A 316 8.03 14.42 -21.83
C SER A 316 9.35 15.00 -21.29
N MET A 317 9.78 14.57 -20.11
CA MET A 317 10.91 15.15 -19.38
C MET A 317 12.21 14.36 -19.55
N LYS A 318 13.34 15.07 -19.42
CA LYS A 318 14.67 14.46 -19.31
C LYS A 318 14.94 14.14 -17.85
N PHE A 319 15.35 12.91 -17.58
CA PHE A 319 15.79 12.48 -16.25
C PHE A 319 17.32 12.43 -16.23
N GLY A 320 17.90 12.97 -15.17
CA GLY A 320 19.33 12.82 -14.86
C GLY A 320 19.65 11.43 -14.28
N GLU A 321 20.91 11.21 -13.96
CA GLU A 321 21.31 10.05 -13.16
C GLU A 321 20.97 10.30 -11.68
N TYR A 322 20.69 9.23 -10.95
CA TYR A 322 20.46 9.26 -9.52
C TYR A 322 21.46 8.35 -8.81
N LEU A 323 22.15 8.92 -7.83
CA LEU A 323 22.93 8.20 -6.83
C LEU A 323 22.28 8.50 -5.48
N GLY A 324 21.67 7.49 -4.87
CA GLY A 324 21.15 7.65 -3.51
C GLY A 324 22.28 7.65 -2.49
N GLU A 325 22.04 8.25 -1.32
CA GLU A 325 23.03 8.31 -0.25
C GLU A 325 23.44 6.91 0.21
N PRO A 326 24.74 6.54 0.09
CA PRO A 326 25.24 5.24 0.50
C PRO A 326 25.15 5.03 2.00
N TYR A 327 25.09 3.76 2.42
CA TYR A 327 25.13 3.37 3.82
C TYR A 327 26.04 2.16 4.01
N ASP A 328 26.68 2.07 5.17
CA ASP A 328 27.74 1.08 5.41
C ASP A 328 27.21 -0.33 5.72
N ARG A 329 26.11 -0.48 6.47
CA ARG A 329 25.58 -1.81 6.80
C ARG A 329 24.07 -1.87 6.78
N ILE A 330 23.44 -0.99 7.55
CA ILE A 330 21.98 -0.93 7.67
C ILE A 330 21.47 0.27 6.88
N GLY A 331 20.52 0.01 6.00
CA GLY A 331 19.81 1.00 5.21
C GLY A 331 18.33 1.06 5.58
N ALA A 332 17.71 2.19 5.26
CA ALA A 332 16.27 2.34 5.34
C ALA A 332 15.77 3.19 4.18
N GLY A 333 14.58 2.83 3.69
CA GLY A 333 13.96 3.47 2.54
C GLY A 333 12.44 3.40 2.60
N GLY A 334 11.81 4.09 1.65
CA GLY A 334 10.36 4.05 1.49
C GLY A 334 9.94 4.13 0.03
N ILE A 335 8.68 3.78 -0.20
CA ILE A 335 8.00 3.97 -1.48
C ILE A 335 6.50 4.16 -1.23
N GLU A 336 5.82 4.99 -2.02
CA GLU A 336 4.35 5.03 -2.02
C GLU A 336 3.83 3.85 -2.85
N THR A 337 3.34 2.77 -2.24
CA THR A 337 2.58 1.75 -2.96
C THR A 337 1.18 2.30 -3.31
N PRO A 338 0.39 1.62 -4.16
CA PRO A 338 -1.00 2.01 -4.36
C PRO A 338 -1.88 1.89 -3.11
N SER A 339 -1.43 1.26 -2.03
CA SER A 339 -2.17 1.24 -0.75
C SER A 339 -1.64 2.23 0.28
N GLY A 340 -0.49 2.84 0.03
CA GLY A 340 0.13 3.86 0.88
C GLY A 340 1.63 3.67 1.00
N ASP A 341 2.27 4.44 1.86
CA ASP A 341 3.72 4.32 2.02
C ASP A 341 4.09 2.95 2.61
N ALA A 342 5.08 2.30 2.02
CA ALA A 342 5.74 1.13 2.58
C ALA A 342 7.15 1.55 2.99
N ARG A 343 7.63 1.04 4.12
CA ARG A 343 8.96 1.34 4.65
C ARG A 343 9.75 0.05 4.80
N ILE A 344 11.04 0.11 4.49
CA ILE A 344 11.96 -1.02 4.61
C ILE A 344 13.14 -0.64 5.49
N VAL A 345 13.60 -1.58 6.30
CA VAL A 345 14.90 -1.54 6.97
C VAL A 345 15.64 -2.81 6.59
N ILE A 346 16.86 -2.66 6.10
CA ILE A 346 17.64 -3.74 5.52
C ILE A 346 19.05 -3.71 6.08
N ASP A 347 19.52 -4.85 6.56
CA ASP A 347 20.91 -5.10 6.91
C ASP A 347 21.56 -5.88 5.77
N ILE A 348 22.69 -5.40 5.25
CA ILE A 348 23.44 -6.06 4.18
C ILE A 348 24.87 -6.34 4.66
N GLU A 349 25.19 -7.63 4.73
CA GLU A 349 26.50 -8.15 5.12
C GLU A 349 27.03 -9.07 4.03
N ASN A 350 28.31 -8.91 3.66
CA ASN A 350 28.99 -9.78 2.69
C ASN A 350 28.17 -9.98 1.39
N GLU A 351 27.60 -8.90 0.85
CA GLU A 351 26.75 -8.89 -0.36
C GLU A 351 25.52 -9.80 -0.30
N LYS A 352 25.03 -10.06 0.91
CA LYS A 352 23.80 -10.82 1.16
C LYS A 352 22.88 -10.05 2.08
N ILE A 353 21.60 -10.38 2.00
CA ILE A 353 20.62 -9.84 2.93
C ILE A 353 20.88 -10.46 4.31
N GLY A 354 21.21 -9.63 5.29
CA GLY A 354 21.37 -10.01 6.69
C GLY A 354 20.02 -10.18 7.36
N LYS A 355 19.31 -9.06 7.58
CA LYS A 355 17.92 -9.02 8.06
C LYS A 355 17.12 -8.01 7.24
N LEU A 356 15.83 -8.31 7.06
CA LEU A 356 14.92 -7.45 6.31
C LEU A 356 13.63 -7.24 7.10
N TYR A 357 13.23 -5.99 7.27
CA TYR A 357 11.98 -5.60 7.90
C TYR A 357 11.19 -4.72 6.95
N ILE A 358 9.89 -4.98 6.82
CA ILE A 358 9.00 -4.21 5.98
C ILE A 358 7.77 -3.83 6.78
N ARG A 359 7.47 -2.53 6.83
CA ARG A 359 6.21 -2.00 7.36
C ARG A 359 5.33 -1.59 6.20
N THR A 360 4.23 -2.31 6.04
CA THR A 360 3.29 -2.13 4.93
C THR A 360 2.17 -1.16 5.30
N PRO A 361 1.54 -0.49 4.33
CA PRO A 361 0.39 0.37 4.62
C PRO A 361 -0.81 -0.44 5.11
N SER A 362 -0.99 -1.69 4.64
CA SER A 362 -2.11 -2.55 5.04
C SER A 362 -2.15 -2.80 6.54
N MET A 363 -0.98 -3.00 7.18
CA MET A 363 -0.85 -3.16 8.63
C MET A 363 -1.51 -2.02 9.42
N LEU A 364 -1.23 -0.77 9.04
CA LEU A 364 -1.81 0.40 9.71
C LEU A 364 -3.27 0.64 9.33
N ASN A 365 -3.60 0.40 8.05
CA ASN A 365 -4.96 0.58 7.56
C ASN A 365 -5.93 -0.46 8.14
N MET A 366 -5.45 -1.63 8.55
CA MET A 366 -6.28 -2.64 9.22
C MET A 366 -6.75 -2.20 10.60
N GLU A 367 -5.85 -1.62 11.42
CA GLU A 367 -6.23 -1.05 12.72
C GLU A 367 -7.26 0.07 12.53
N ALA A 368 -7.03 0.93 11.53
CA ALA A 368 -7.94 2.01 11.21
C ALA A 368 -9.32 1.52 10.76
N PHE A 369 -9.37 0.42 10.00
CA PHE A 369 -10.61 -0.24 9.64
C PHE A 369 -11.33 -0.81 10.88
N ALA A 370 -10.61 -1.55 11.74
CA ALA A 370 -11.18 -2.17 12.94
C ALA A 370 -11.70 -1.14 13.96
N SER A 371 -11.06 0.03 14.03
CA SER A 371 -11.53 1.17 14.82
C SER A 371 -12.71 1.88 14.15
N GLY A 372 -12.58 2.24 12.87
CA GLY A 372 -13.56 3.06 12.15
C GLY A 372 -14.90 2.38 11.88
N ILE A 373 -14.95 1.05 11.85
CA ILE A 373 -16.18 0.29 11.59
C ILE A 373 -17.11 0.19 12.81
N ARG A 374 -16.66 0.63 13.99
CA ARG A 374 -17.49 0.61 15.20
C ARG A 374 -18.69 1.53 15.03
N GLY A 375 -19.87 1.04 15.42
CA GLY A 375 -21.13 1.76 15.31
C GLY A 375 -21.82 1.65 13.95
N ASN A 376 -21.11 1.22 12.89
CA ASN A 376 -21.70 0.81 11.60
C ASN A 376 -22.48 -0.50 11.73
N VAL A 377 -23.25 -0.83 10.68
CA VAL A 377 -23.97 -2.11 10.62
C VAL A 377 -23.11 -3.19 9.98
N LYS A 378 -23.31 -4.45 10.37
CA LYS A 378 -22.52 -5.60 9.86
C LYS A 378 -22.55 -5.76 8.34
N THR A 379 -23.62 -5.31 7.67
CA THR A 379 -23.72 -5.35 6.21
C THR A 379 -22.78 -4.36 5.52
N ASP A 380 -22.20 -3.41 6.26
CA ASP A 380 -21.28 -2.41 5.72
C ASP A 380 -19.85 -2.93 5.58
N ILE A 381 -19.52 -4.01 6.31
CA ILE A 381 -18.17 -4.57 6.36
C ILE A 381 -17.55 -4.79 4.97
N PRO A 382 -18.22 -5.39 3.97
CA PRO A 382 -17.59 -5.67 2.69
C PRO A 382 -17.12 -4.41 1.95
N PHE A 383 -17.98 -3.40 1.79
CA PHE A 383 -17.59 -2.18 1.06
C PHE A 383 -16.72 -1.25 1.92
N ALA A 384 -16.93 -1.22 3.23
CA ALA A 384 -16.03 -0.53 4.14
C ALA A 384 -14.61 -1.10 4.00
N PHE A 385 -14.44 -2.42 4.09
CA PHE A 385 -13.14 -3.10 3.99
C PHE A 385 -12.44 -2.82 2.65
N GLU A 386 -13.15 -3.01 1.53
CA GLU A 386 -12.60 -2.76 0.19
C GLU A 386 -12.18 -1.29 0.01
N SER A 387 -12.85 -0.35 0.69
CA SER A 387 -12.48 1.08 0.65
C SER A 387 -11.14 1.41 1.33
N PHE A 388 -10.55 0.54 2.16
CA PHE A 388 -9.22 0.78 2.75
C PHE A 388 -8.07 0.32 1.85
N GLY A 389 -8.36 -0.49 0.82
CA GLY A 389 -7.34 -1.08 -0.05
C GLY A 389 -6.34 -1.96 0.70
N ILE A 390 -6.79 -2.71 1.70
CA ILE A 390 -5.95 -3.59 2.50
C ILE A 390 -5.64 -4.87 1.73
N TRP A 391 -4.38 -5.32 1.83
CA TRP A 391 -3.96 -6.65 1.38
C TRP A 391 -3.50 -7.46 2.59
N ILE A 392 -4.20 -8.54 2.90
CA ILE A 392 -3.84 -9.52 3.93
C ILE A 392 -2.50 -10.20 3.59
N SER A 393 -2.15 -10.33 2.30
CA SER A 393 -0.83 -10.85 1.90
C SER A 393 0.36 -10.03 2.43
N GLU A 394 0.14 -8.75 2.77
CA GLU A 394 1.10 -7.84 3.38
C GLU A 394 1.24 -7.98 4.91
N MET A 395 0.40 -8.82 5.53
CA MET A 395 0.41 -9.10 6.99
C MET A 395 1.34 -10.27 7.35
N GLY A 396 2.10 -10.77 6.37
CA GLY A 396 3.06 -11.86 6.55
C GLY A 396 4.33 -11.41 7.28
N ASP A 397 5.08 -12.40 7.76
CA ASP A 397 6.37 -12.17 8.42
C ASP A 397 7.51 -12.19 7.39
N VAL A 398 8.36 -11.18 7.47
CA VAL A 398 9.66 -11.13 6.78
C VAL A 398 10.72 -11.52 7.81
N LYS A 399 11.54 -12.53 7.51
CA LYS A 399 12.55 -13.08 8.44
C LYS A 399 13.95 -13.15 7.85
#